data_AF-B5YNB3-F1
#
_entry.id   AF-B5YNB3-F1
#
_cell.length_a   1.000
_cell.length_b   1.000
_cell.length_c   1.000
_cell.angle_alpha   90.00
_cell.angle_beta   90.00
_cell.angle_gamma   90.00
#
_symmetry.space_group_name_H-M   'P 1'
#
loop_
_entity.id
_entity.type
_entity.pdbx_description
1 polymer ?
#
loop_
_entity_poly.entity_id
_entity_poly.type
_entity_poly.pdbx_seq_one_letter_code
_entity_poly.pdbx_strand_id
1 'polypeptide(L)'
;MGNDDAIDEEKLVLCCALCCANLSTYPTADCLGCSGKIGLCCLNAEFCCKPGAPCLPCCCLGPACEFDGCSCVNLQAHCCCCVASAALPCNDEVPVAVSIMGLTLYPKCGCMVPMKEIMNR
;
A
#
# COMPACT_ATOMS: atom_id res chain seq x y z
N MET A 1 2.34 -19.15 -3.16
CA MET A 1 0.95 -18.75 -2.85
C MET A 1 0.69 -17.51 -3.67
N GLY A 2 -0.36 -17.44 -4.50
CA GLY A 2 -0.59 -16.28 -5.36
C GLY A 2 -0.93 -15.04 -4.52
N ASN A 3 -0.13 -13.99 -4.66
CA ASN A 3 -0.38 -12.66 -4.11
C ASN A 3 -1.59 -12.03 -4.82
N ASP A 4 -2.80 -12.40 -4.41
CA ASP A 4 -4.01 -11.64 -4.70
C ASP A 4 -4.17 -10.59 -3.58
N ASP A 5 -3.24 -9.64 -3.53
CA ASP A 5 -3.36 -8.49 -2.62
C ASP A 5 -4.68 -7.78 -2.96
N ALA A 6 -5.51 -7.53 -1.94
CA ALA A 6 -6.82 -6.88 -2.12
C ALA A 6 -6.72 -5.43 -2.64
N ILE A 7 -5.51 -4.92 -2.85
CA ILE A 7 -5.17 -3.58 -3.29
C ILE A 7 -4.34 -3.70 -4.56
N ASP A 8 -4.91 -3.26 -5.68
CA ASP A 8 -4.22 -3.20 -6.97
C ASP A 8 -3.35 -1.93 -6.99
N GLU A 9 -2.09 -2.08 -6.58
CA GLU A 9 -1.16 -0.96 -6.39
C GLU A 9 -0.88 -0.18 -7.68
N GLU A 10 -1.07 -0.80 -8.85
CA GLU A 10 -0.86 -0.15 -10.14
C GLU A 10 -1.89 0.95 -10.45
N LYS A 11 -3.09 0.86 -9.86
CA LYS A 11 -4.22 1.79 -10.11
C LYS A 11 -4.30 2.95 -9.13
N LEU A 12 -3.39 3.00 -8.15
CA LEU A 12 -3.36 4.04 -7.14
C LEU A 12 -2.84 5.36 -7.74
N VAL A 13 -3.54 6.46 -7.47
CA VAL A 13 -3.10 7.80 -7.84
C VAL A 13 -2.38 8.42 -6.65
N LEU A 14 -1.12 8.82 -6.82
CA LEU A 14 -0.35 9.37 -5.72
C LEU A 14 -0.84 10.78 -5.37
N CYS A 15 -1.21 11.00 -4.11
CA CYS A 15 -1.70 12.28 -3.61
C CYS A 15 -0.63 13.00 -2.79
N CYS A 16 -0.09 12.35 -1.77
CA CYS A 16 1.02 12.88 -0.98
C CYS A 16 2.06 11.78 -0.76
N ALA A 17 3.34 12.11 -0.81
CA ALA A 17 4.39 11.17 -0.46
C ALA A 17 5.54 11.92 0.19
N LEU A 18 6.15 11.31 1.20
CA LEU A 18 7.32 11.83 1.87
C LEU A 18 8.24 10.67 2.25
N CYS A 19 9.39 10.61 1.58
CA CYS A 19 10.40 9.59 1.79
C CYS A 19 9.81 8.19 1.61
N CYS A 20 9.67 7.42 2.70
CA CYS A 20 9.14 6.07 2.65
C CYS A 20 7.68 5.96 3.11
N ALA A 21 6.93 7.06 3.10
CA ALA A 21 5.49 7.07 3.34
C ALA A 21 4.78 7.68 2.13
N ASN A 22 3.69 7.06 1.71
CA ASN A 22 2.84 7.54 0.64
C ASN A 22 1.38 7.52 1.07
N LEU A 23 0.62 8.38 0.42
CA LEU A 23 -0.82 8.51 0.51
C LEU A 23 -1.32 8.64 -0.92
N SER A 24 -2.07 7.64 -1.33
CA SER A 24 -2.66 7.55 -2.65
C SER A 24 -4.17 7.42 -2.53
N THR A 25 -4.85 7.69 -3.63
CA THR A 25 -6.29 7.50 -3.75
C THR A 25 -6.59 6.42 -4.77
N TYR A 26 -7.60 5.60 -4.48
CA TYR A 26 -8.07 4.55 -5.36
C TYR A 26 -9.31 5.07 -6.13
N PRO A 27 -9.20 5.41 -7.42
CA PRO A 27 -10.26 6.12 -8.16
C PRO A 27 -11.41 5.22 -8.64
N THR A 28 -11.52 3.98 -8.18
CA THR A 28 -12.55 3.03 -8.66
C THR A 28 -13.64 2.76 -7.61
N ALA A 29 -14.81 2.32 -8.07
CA ALA A 29 -15.99 2.05 -7.22
C ALA A 29 -15.80 0.90 -6.22
N ASP A 30 -14.74 0.10 -6.37
CA ASP A 30 -14.36 -1.00 -5.47
C ASP A 30 -13.62 -0.51 -4.20
N CYS A 31 -13.63 0.80 -3.96
CA CYS A 31 -12.98 1.41 -2.80
C CYS A 31 -13.73 1.17 -1.48
N LEU A 32 -14.96 0.66 -1.51
CA LEU A 32 -15.77 0.46 -0.30
C LEU A 32 -15.25 -0.72 0.55
N GLY A 33 -14.56 -0.39 1.64
CA GLY A 33 -14.11 -1.32 2.65
C GLY A 33 -12.84 -0.85 3.36
N CYS A 34 -12.39 -1.64 4.33
CA CYS A 34 -11.10 -1.44 4.99
C CYS A 34 -10.25 -2.68 4.78
N SER A 35 -9.02 -2.53 4.31
CA SER A 35 -8.05 -3.61 4.18
C SER A 35 -6.68 -3.06 4.53
N GLY A 36 -5.79 -3.88 5.05
CA GLY A 36 -4.43 -3.43 5.27
C GLY A 36 -3.53 -4.54 5.75
N LYS A 37 -2.23 -4.30 5.64
CA LYS A 37 -1.18 -5.17 6.15
C LYS A 37 -0.24 -4.36 7.02
N ILE A 38 0.20 -4.95 8.12
CA ILE A 38 1.27 -4.42 8.95
C ILE A 38 2.33 -5.51 9.13
N GLY A 39 3.54 -5.23 8.70
CA GLY A 39 4.72 -6.05 8.88
C GLY A 39 5.65 -5.41 9.91
N LEU A 40 6.09 -6.18 10.89
CA LEU A 40 7.15 -5.83 11.83
C LEU A 40 8.20 -6.95 11.82
N CYS A 41 9.31 -6.71 11.11
CA CYS A 41 10.37 -7.67 10.84
C CYS A 41 9.85 -8.96 10.17
N CYS A 42 9.61 -10.02 10.94
CA CYS A 42 9.09 -11.29 10.45
C CYS A 42 7.60 -11.46 10.70
N LEU A 43 6.98 -10.56 11.47
CA LEU A 43 5.59 -10.68 11.87
C LEU A 43 4.73 -9.82 10.95
N ASN A 44 3.98 -10.45 10.06
CA ASN A 44 2.99 -9.81 9.23
C ASN A 44 1.60 -10.05 9.81
N ALA A 45 0.77 -9.03 9.81
CA ALA A 45 -0.63 -9.14 10.13
C ALA A 45 -1.42 -8.40 9.06
N GLU A 46 -2.24 -9.14 8.33
CA GLU A 46 -3.20 -8.59 7.39
C GLU A 46 -4.58 -8.52 8.01
N PHE A 47 -5.35 -7.53 7.59
CA PHE A 47 -6.75 -7.39 7.91
C PHE A 47 -7.56 -7.06 6.67
N CYS A 48 -8.75 -7.65 6.53
CA CYS A 48 -9.68 -7.33 5.46
C CYS A 48 -11.12 -7.31 5.97
N CYS A 49 -11.79 -6.19 5.77
CA CYS A 49 -13.19 -5.94 6.11
C CYS A 49 -14.00 -5.56 4.86
N LYS A 50 -13.59 -6.03 3.68
CA LYS A 50 -14.36 -5.83 2.44
C LYS A 50 -15.57 -6.78 2.40
N PRO A 51 -16.77 -6.30 2.06
CA PRO A 51 -17.94 -7.16 1.94
C PRO A 51 -17.75 -8.14 0.77
N GLY A 52 -17.77 -9.44 1.05
CA GLY A 52 -17.58 -10.49 0.06
C GLY A 52 -16.13 -10.96 -0.15
N ALA A 53 -15.17 -10.41 0.60
CA ALA A 53 -13.80 -10.92 0.60
C ALA A 53 -13.70 -12.27 1.33
N PRO A 54 -12.77 -13.16 0.93
CA PRO A 54 -12.52 -14.42 1.63
C PRO A 54 -12.08 -14.15 3.06
N CYS A 55 -12.61 -14.92 4.02
CA CYS A 55 -12.24 -14.79 5.42
C CYS A 55 -10.77 -15.17 5.62
N LEU A 56 -10.03 -14.30 6.29
CA LEU A 56 -8.67 -14.55 6.75
C LEU A 56 -8.67 -15.62 7.87
N PRO A 57 -7.50 -16.19 8.25
CA PRO A 57 -7.40 -17.28 9.23
C PRO A 57 -8.16 -17.03 10.55
N CYS A 58 -8.28 -15.77 10.96
CA CYS A 58 -9.04 -15.32 12.12
C CYS A 58 -10.16 -14.36 11.71
N CYS A 59 -11.07 -14.81 10.83
CA CYS A 59 -12.22 -14.08 10.30
C CYS A 59 -11.83 -12.88 9.42
N CYS A 60 -11.32 -11.81 10.05
CA CYS A 60 -10.85 -10.59 9.38
C CYS A 60 -9.37 -10.32 9.60
N LEU A 61 -8.67 -11.14 10.40
CA LEU A 61 -7.24 -10.96 10.72
C LEU A 61 -6.43 -12.20 10.32
N GLY A 62 -5.27 -12.00 9.70
CA GLY A 62 -4.35 -13.06 9.32
C GLY A 62 -2.94 -12.73 9.81
N PRO A 63 -2.59 -13.12 11.04
CA PRO A 63 -1.20 -13.06 11.48
C PRO A 63 -0.41 -14.18 10.80
N ALA A 64 0.62 -13.82 10.06
CA ALA A 64 1.58 -14.72 9.42
C ALA A 64 3.00 -14.35 9.85
N CYS A 65 3.83 -15.34 10.14
CA CYS A 65 5.24 -15.10 10.43
C CYS A 65 6.03 -15.41 9.16
N GLU A 66 6.23 -14.39 8.32
CA GLU A 66 6.91 -14.50 7.03
C GLU A 66 8.02 -13.45 6.96
N PHE A 67 9.21 -13.87 6.53
CA PHE A 67 10.33 -12.96 6.33
C PHE A 67 10.26 -12.39 4.92
N ASP A 68 9.60 -11.24 4.78
CA ASP A 68 9.32 -10.61 3.48
C ASP A 68 10.49 -9.76 2.94
N GLY A 69 11.65 -9.79 3.62
CA GLY A 69 12.89 -9.16 3.15
C GLY A 69 13.51 -8.19 4.15
N CYS A 70 14.14 -7.13 3.65
CA CYS A 70 14.97 -6.19 4.42
C CYS A 70 14.18 -5.09 5.15
N SER A 71 12.85 -5.08 5.04
CA SER A 71 12.00 -4.06 5.65
C SER A 71 11.65 -4.43 7.09
N CYS A 72 12.15 -3.63 8.03
CA CYS A 72 11.85 -3.79 9.45
C CYS A 72 10.39 -3.43 9.77
N VAL A 73 9.80 -2.51 9.00
CA VAL A 73 8.43 -2.05 9.17
C VAL A 73 7.80 -1.92 7.80
N ASN A 74 6.66 -2.60 7.58
CA ASN A 74 5.81 -2.39 6.42
C ASN A 74 4.41 -2.04 6.92
N LEU A 75 3.78 -1.04 6.33
CA LEU A 75 2.43 -0.62 6.66
C LEU A 75 1.71 -0.33 5.36
N GLN A 76 0.53 -0.91 5.19
CA GLN A 76 -0.38 -0.57 4.12
C GLN A 76 -1.78 -0.55 4.73
N ALA A 77 -2.47 0.57 4.57
CA ALA A 77 -3.81 0.77 5.09
C ALA A 77 -4.68 1.38 4.00
N HIS A 78 -5.64 0.61 3.53
CA HIS A 78 -6.69 1.02 2.63
C HIS A 78 -7.98 1.21 3.42
N CYS A 79 -8.49 2.43 3.42
CA CYS A 79 -9.78 2.78 4.02
C CYS A 79 -10.57 3.61 3.01
N CYS A 80 -11.69 3.07 2.54
CA CYS A 80 -12.51 3.70 1.51
C CYS A 80 -11.68 3.99 0.25
N CYS A 81 -11.65 5.23 -0.24
CA CYS A 81 -10.87 5.59 -1.41
C CYS A 81 -9.43 6.02 -1.09
N CYS A 82 -8.99 5.93 0.16
CA CYS A 82 -7.65 6.36 0.60
C CYS A 82 -6.77 5.15 0.91
N VAL A 83 -5.56 5.13 0.37
CA VAL A 83 -4.54 4.13 0.65
C VAL A 83 -3.31 4.83 1.19
N ALA A 84 -2.93 4.54 2.43
CA ALA A 84 -1.69 4.95 3.01
C ALA A 84 -0.72 3.76 3.00
N SER A 85 0.52 3.96 2.61
CA SER A 85 1.56 2.92 2.70
C SER A 85 2.86 3.50 3.21
N ALA A 86 3.62 2.70 3.96
CA ALA A 86 4.93 3.07 4.46
C ALA A 86 5.82 1.85 4.62
N ALA A 87 7.10 1.97 4.28
CA ALA A 87 8.09 0.90 4.47
C ALA A 87 9.40 1.46 5.06
N LEU A 88 9.99 0.79 6.04
CA LEU A 88 11.22 1.22 6.70
C LEU A 88 12.14 0.03 6.92
N PRO A 89 13.28 -0.07 6.20
CA PRO A 89 13.67 0.70 5.01
C PRO A 89 12.71 0.53 3.82
N CYS A 90 12.70 1.52 2.91
CA CYS A 90 11.94 1.48 1.66
C CYS A 90 12.21 0.18 0.89
N ASN A 91 11.16 -0.49 0.41
CA ASN A 91 11.21 -1.70 -0.41
C ASN A 91 10.77 -1.43 -1.86
N ASP A 92 10.67 -2.48 -2.66
CA ASP A 92 10.16 -2.41 -4.03
C ASP A 92 8.67 -2.03 -4.10
N GLU A 93 7.89 -2.21 -3.01
CA GLU A 93 6.47 -1.79 -2.93
C GLU A 93 6.32 -0.29 -2.60
N VAL A 94 7.15 0.25 -1.71
CA VAL A 94 7.11 1.66 -1.29
C VAL A 94 8.43 2.35 -1.65
N PRO A 95 8.54 2.87 -2.89
CA PRO A 95 9.73 3.60 -3.30
C PRO A 95 9.83 4.95 -2.60
N VAL A 96 11.07 5.45 -2.47
CA VAL A 96 11.30 6.83 -2.02
C VAL A 96 10.62 7.79 -2.99
N ALA A 97 9.57 8.48 -2.53
CA ALA A 97 8.82 9.44 -3.33
C ALA A 97 8.56 10.73 -2.53
N VAL A 98 8.50 11.85 -3.25
CA VAL A 98 8.11 13.14 -2.69
C VAL A 98 6.98 13.69 -3.54
N SER A 99 5.80 13.80 -2.94
CA SER A 99 4.61 14.37 -3.58
C SER A 99 3.83 15.25 -2.64
N ILE A 100 3.34 16.38 -3.14
CA ILE A 100 2.55 17.34 -2.39
C ILE A 100 1.28 17.64 -3.18
N MET A 101 0.11 17.35 -2.62
CA MET A 101 -1.21 17.64 -3.21
C MET A 101 -1.37 17.18 -4.67
N GLY A 102 -0.90 15.98 -4.98
CA GLY A 102 -0.95 15.36 -6.30
C GLY A 102 0.22 15.75 -7.21
N LEU A 103 1.08 16.68 -6.81
CA LEU A 103 2.30 17.00 -7.54
C LEU A 103 3.45 16.13 -7.03
N THR A 104 3.83 15.12 -7.80
CA THR A 104 5.05 14.34 -7.56
C THR A 104 6.26 15.15 -8.01
N LEU A 105 7.24 15.31 -7.13
CA LEU A 105 8.52 15.99 -7.37
C LEU A 105 9.65 14.97 -7.62
N TYR A 106 9.55 13.80 -7.01
CA TYR A 106 10.54 12.72 -7.11
C TYR A 106 9.83 11.36 -7.03
N PRO A 107 10.20 10.36 -7.85
CA PRO A 107 11.34 10.31 -8.79
C PRO A 107 11.11 11.01 -10.13
N LYS A 108 9.87 11.20 -10.56
CA LYS A 108 9.50 11.94 -11.78
C LYS A 108 8.58 13.10 -11.41
N CYS A 109 8.78 14.25 -12.06
CA CYS A 109 7.92 15.40 -11.85
C CYS A 109 6.63 15.22 -12.66
N GLY A 110 5.47 15.21 -11.98
CA GLY A 110 4.19 15.04 -12.65
C GLY A 110 3.00 15.34 -11.73
N CYS A 111 1.84 15.62 -12.33
CA CYS A 111 0.60 15.85 -11.62
C CYS A 111 -0.28 14.60 -11.71
N MET A 112 -0.80 14.12 -10.57
CA MET A 112 -1.65 12.94 -10.46
C MET A 112 -1.02 11.68 -11.07
N VAL A 113 0.27 11.46 -10.77
CA VAL A 113 1.03 10.35 -11.32
C VAL A 113 0.51 9.03 -10.72
N PRO A 114 0.18 8.02 -11.55
CA PRO A 114 -0.18 6.70 -11.05
C PRO A 114 1.05 6.02 -10.45
N MET A 115 0.86 5.27 -9.37
CA MET A 115 1.93 4.60 -8.63
C MET A 115 2.79 3.69 -9.54
N LYS A 116 2.20 3.10 -10.58
CA LYS A 116 2.91 2.34 -11.62
C LYS A 116 4.04 3.12 -12.30
N GLU A 117 3.85 4.41 -12.56
CA GLU A 117 4.87 5.26 -13.19
C GLU A 117 5.98 5.66 -12.22
N ILE A 118 5.68 5.70 -10.92
CA ILE A 118 6.65 6.01 -9.85
C ILE A 118 7.53 4.80 -9.54
N MET A 119 6.98 3.58 -9.63
CA MET A 119 7.74 2.33 -9.49
C MET A 119 8.71 2.10 -10.67
N ASN A 120 8.36 2.55 -11.87
CA ASN A 120 9.25 2.56 -13.04
C ASN A 120 10.22 3.76 -12.95
N ARG A 121 11.28 3.63 -12.15
CA ARG A 121 12.39 4.62 -12.11
C ARG A 121 13.01 4.80 -13.49
#